data_AF-A0A954U120-F1
#
_entry.id   AF-A0A954U120-F1
#
_cell.length_a   1.000
_cell.length_b   1.000
_cell.length_c   1.000
_cell.angle_alpha   90.00
_cell.angle_beta   90.00
_cell.angle_gamma   90.00
#
_symmetry.space_group_name_H-M   'P 1'
#
loop_
_entity.id
_entity.type
_entity.pdbx_description
1 polymer ?
#
loop_
_entity_poly.entity_id
_entity_poly.type
_entity_poly.pdbx_seq_one_letter_code
_entity_poly.pdbx_strand_id
1 'polypeptide(L)'
;VEGVISIRGKTLVILDFRTMLGMQSMRQDTAEILQLLHDREQDHVNWLNELYASVRESREFQLATDPHRCKFGVWYDALMNDEEALSRFTNDQLPLLDLMSNFDRPHQQIHKVAIQVGELVAQGAVEEAVKLIDKARDTDLCELLDLFGKAREMVSTLRRGVVIVVEFEGKRFGLLFDGASDLHDFSQGTRQSSEVVGDDSPVGDFLHDEATGILVQIIELGNIANQHRTRQIAPESELAADADVPVSEQLESVAL
;
A
#
# COMPACT_ATOMS: atom_id res chain seq x y z
N VAL A 1 12.92 -2.54 -15.37
CA VAL A 1 14.05 -2.14 -14.49
C VAL A 1 13.50 -1.07 -13.59
N GLU A 2 13.69 -1.20 -12.29
CA GLU A 2 13.06 -0.29 -11.34
C GLU A 2 14.00 0.80 -10.84
N GLY A 3 15.31 0.55 -10.92
CA GLY A 3 16.36 1.52 -10.62
C GLY A 3 17.76 0.93 -10.75
N VAL A 4 18.76 1.72 -10.37
CA VAL A 4 20.15 1.29 -10.22
C VAL A 4 20.66 1.68 -8.83
N ILE A 5 21.47 0.82 -8.20
CA ILE A 5 22.15 1.14 -6.94
C ILE A 5 23.66 1.00 -7.13
N SER A 6 24.42 1.85 -6.45
CA SER A 6 25.89 1.76 -6.43
C SER A 6 26.35 1.10 -5.13
N ILE A 7 26.76 -0.16 -5.20
CA ILE A 7 27.35 -0.87 -4.05
C ILE A 7 28.85 -1.04 -4.30
N ARG A 8 29.66 -0.46 -3.41
CA ARG A 8 31.14 -0.53 -3.44
C ARG A 8 31.73 -0.13 -4.81
N GLY A 9 31.16 0.91 -5.44
CA GLY A 9 31.61 1.45 -6.72
C GLY A 9 31.18 0.63 -7.96
N LYS A 10 30.31 -0.37 -7.80
CA LYS A 10 29.69 -1.11 -8.90
C LYS A 10 28.20 -0.78 -9.00
N THR A 11 27.76 -0.41 -10.19
CA THR A 11 26.34 -0.19 -10.50
C THR A 11 25.64 -1.53 -10.65
N LEU A 12 24.59 -1.74 -9.87
CA LEU A 12 23.72 -2.92 -9.90
C LEU A 12 22.34 -2.48 -10.38
N VAL A 13 21.77 -3.25 -11.31
CA VAL A 13 20.40 -3.07 -11.77
C VAL A 13 19.46 -3.69 -10.74
N ILE A 14 18.40 -2.96 -10.38
CA ILE A 14 17.30 -3.49 -9.54
C ILE A 14 16.13 -3.90 -10.44
N LEU A 15 15.65 -5.11 -10.21
CA LEU A 15 14.51 -5.69 -10.88
C LEU A 15 13.37 -5.87 -9.88
N ASP A 16 12.20 -5.31 -10.19
CA ASP A 16 10.97 -5.51 -9.42
C ASP A 16 10.48 -6.95 -9.58
N PHE A 17 10.43 -7.71 -8.50
CA PHE A 17 9.90 -9.07 -8.56
C PHE A 17 8.40 -9.09 -8.87
N ARG A 18 7.61 -8.12 -8.40
CA ARG A 18 6.17 -8.02 -8.74
C ARG A 18 5.96 -7.92 -10.23
N THR A 19 6.72 -7.05 -10.90
CA THR A 19 6.59 -6.88 -12.36
C THR A 19 7.02 -8.13 -13.13
N MET A 20 7.94 -8.93 -12.58
CA MET A 20 8.33 -10.21 -13.17
C MET A 20 7.20 -11.25 -13.06
N LEU A 21 6.41 -11.18 -12.00
CA LEU A 21 5.19 -11.98 -11.82
C LEU A 21 3.99 -11.42 -12.61
N GLY A 22 4.16 -10.37 -13.41
CA GLY A 22 3.07 -9.71 -14.13
C GLY A 22 2.15 -8.88 -13.23
N MET A 23 2.58 -8.59 -12.01
CA MET A 23 1.86 -7.74 -11.06
C MET A 23 2.24 -6.27 -11.22
N GLN A 24 1.41 -5.41 -10.67
CA GLN A 24 1.71 -3.99 -10.54
C GLN A 24 2.95 -3.77 -9.66
N SER A 25 3.81 -2.84 -10.09
CA SER A 25 5.02 -2.48 -9.35
C SER A 25 4.70 -1.94 -7.96
N MET A 26 5.61 -2.15 -7.01
CA MET A 26 5.47 -1.61 -5.66
C MET A 26 5.34 -0.09 -5.63
N ARG A 27 6.11 0.59 -6.47
CA ARG A 27 6.09 2.05 -6.59
C ARG A 27 4.70 2.53 -7.02
N GLN A 28 4.13 1.88 -8.04
CA GLN A 28 2.82 2.27 -8.55
C GLN A 28 1.72 1.96 -7.53
N ASP A 29 1.75 0.77 -6.91
CA ASP A 29 0.81 0.36 -5.85
C ASP A 29 0.80 1.36 -4.69
N THR A 30 2.00 1.76 -4.22
CA THR A 30 2.14 2.76 -3.16
C THR A 30 1.63 4.13 -3.60
N ALA A 31 1.93 4.57 -4.82
CA ALA A 31 1.45 5.85 -5.34
C ALA A 31 -0.09 5.90 -5.44
N GLU A 32 -0.72 4.81 -5.87
CA GLU A 32 -2.18 4.72 -5.96
C GLU A 32 -2.85 4.76 -4.58
N ILE A 33 -2.27 4.08 -3.58
CA ILE A 33 -2.77 4.16 -2.19
C ILE A 33 -2.63 5.58 -1.63
N LEU A 34 -1.49 6.24 -1.85
CA LEU A 34 -1.28 7.61 -1.38
C LEU A 34 -2.27 8.59 -2.04
N GLN A 35 -2.52 8.42 -3.33
CA GLN A 35 -3.51 9.22 -4.06
C GLN A 35 -4.92 8.95 -3.55
N LEU A 36 -5.28 7.68 -3.32
CA LEU A 36 -6.57 7.28 -2.75
C LEU A 36 -6.81 8.01 -1.42
N LEU A 37 -5.86 7.91 -0.48
CA LEU A 37 -5.96 8.55 0.83
C LEU A 37 -6.11 10.08 0.71
N HIS A 38 -5.31 10.71 -0.17
CA HIS A 38 -5.40 12.15 -0.41
C HIS A 38 -6.76 12.57 -0.98
N ASP A 39 -7.29 11.82 -1.95
CA ASP A 39 -8.59 12.14 -2.54
C ASP A 39 -9.72 11.97 -1.51
N ARG A 40 -9.65 10.94 -0.65
CA ARG A 40 -10.64 10.72 0.41
C ARG A 40 -10.57 11.80 1.48
N GLU A 41 -9.38 12.27 1.83
CA GLU A 41 -9.19 13.44 2.69
C GLU A 41 -9.90 14.67 2.11
N GLN A 42 -9.65 14.96 0.83
CA GLN A 42 -10.25 16.11 0.14
C GLN A 42 -11.77 15.98 -0.04
N ASP A 43 -12.29 14.76 -0.27
CA ASP A 43 -13.72 14.49 -0.34
C ASP A 43 -14.43 14.95 0.95
N HIS A 44 -13.85 14.72 2.13
CA HIS A 44 -14.45 15.15 3.41
C HIS A 44 -14.38 16.67 3.62
N VAL A 45 -13.28 17.31 3.21
CA VAL A 45 -13.18 18.78 3.23
C VAL A 45 -14.27 19.40 2.36
N ASN A 46 -14.42 18.88 1.14
CA ASN A 46 -15.43 19.34 0.20
C ASN A 46 -16.85 19.06 0.72
N TRP A 47 -17.07 17.89 1.33
CA TRP A 47 -18.35 17.52 1.92
C TRP A 47 -18.79 18.49 3.01
N LEU A 48 -17.89 18.88 3.92
CA LEU A 48 -18.23 19.82 5.00
C LEU A 48 -18.45 21.24 4.48
N ASN A 49 -17.68 21.66 3.48
CA ASN A 49 -17.89 22.95 2.81
C ASN A 49 -19.23 23.00 2.06
N GLU A 50 -19.62 21.90 1.44
CA GLU A 50 -20.92 21.76 0.78
C GLU A 50 -22.08 21.81 1.78
N LEU A 51 -21.91 21.19 2.96
CA LEU A 51 -22.89 21.29 4.05
C LEU A 51 -23.02 22.73 4.56
N TYR A 52 -21.90 23.44 4.71
CA TYR A 52 -21.90 24.86 5.08
C TYR A 52 -22.65 25.71 4.03
N ALA A 53 -22.30 25.53 2.75
CA ALA A 53 -22.93 26.24 1.65
C ALA A 53 -24.42 25.95 1.57
N SER A 54 -24.85 24.70 1.75
CA SER A 54 -26.26 24.33 1.70
C SER A 54 -27.10 25.05 2.75
N VAL A 55 -26.57 25.17 3.96
CA VAL A 55 -27.21 25.92 5.05
C VAL A 55 -27.28 27.41 4.74
N ARG A 56 -26.17 28.03 4.30
CA ARG A 56 -26.12 29.47 3.99
C ARG A 56 -27.01 29.86 2.82
N GLU A 57 -27.10 29.01 1.81
CA GLU A 57 -27.91 29.22 0.61
C GLU A 57 -29.37 28.77 0.79
N SER A 58 -29.73 28.21 1.96
CA SER A 58 -31.06 27.67 2.24
C SER A 58 -31.51 26.62 1.22
N ARG A 59 -30.58 25.74 0.82
CA ARG A 59 -30.83 24.64 -0.11
C ARG A 59 -30.70 23.29 0.60
N GLU A 60 -31.34 22.28 0.04
CA GLU A 60 -31.20 20.90 0.51
C GLU A 60 -29.75 20.41 0.34
N PHE A 61 -29.25 19.70 1.34
CA PHE A 61 -27.96 19.03 1.28
C PHE A 61 -28.09 17.71 0.53
N GLN A 62 -27.34 17.54 -0.56
CA GLN A 62 -27.54 16.43 -1.51
C GLN A 62 -26.50 15.29 -1.36
N LEU A 63 -25.47 15.46 -0.53
CA LEU A 63 -24.44 14.44 -0.36
C LEU A 63 -24.86 13.38 0.67
N ALA A 64 -24.25 12.20 0.58
CA ALA A 64 -24.52 11.10 1.51
C ALA A 64 -24.16 11.49 2.96
N THR A 65 -25.09 11.26 3.88
CA THR A 65 -24.91 11.48 5.33
C THR A 65 -24.57 10.20 6.08
N ASP A 66 -24.70 9.04 5.43
CA ASP A 66 -24.29 7.75 5.97
C ASP A 66 -22.78 7.56 5.75
N PRO A 67 -21.97 7.39 6.82
CA PRO A 67 -20.53 7.25 6.70
C PRO A 67 -20.13 6.04 5.84
N HIS A 68 -20.87 4.94 5.89
CA HIS A 68 -20.56 3.71 5.14
C HIS A 68 -20.89 3.82 3.64
N ARG A 69 -21.54 4.91 3.22
CA ARG A 69 -21.92 5.15 1.82
C ARG A 69 -21.04 6.19 1.13
N CYS A 70 -20.16 6.86 1.86
CA CYS A 70 -19.16 7.73 1.25
C CYS A 70 -18.05 6.86 0.61
N LYS A 71 -17.31 7.42 -0.36
CA LYS A 71 -16.26 6.66 -1.06
C LYS A 71 -15.20 6.10 -0.10
N PHE A 72 -14.88 6.85 0.96
CA PHE A 72 -13.95 6.40 1.99
C PHE A 72 -14.55 5.27 2.81
N GLY A 73 -15.77 5.40 3.33
CA GLY A 73 -16.45 4.38 4.12
C GLY A 73 -16.57 3.05 3.38
N VAL A 74 -16.98 3.08 2.10
CA VAL A 74 -17.05 1.85 1.29
C VAL A 74 -15.69 1.16 1.17
N TRP A 75 -14.63 1.92 0.92
CA TRP A 75 -13.27 1.37 0.83
C TRP A 75 -12.76 0.89 2.20
N TYR A 76 -13.00 1.67 3.25
CA TYR A 76 -12.56 1.40 4.61
C TYR A 76 -13.23 0.13 5.14
N ASP A 77 -14.54 -0.01 4.96
CA ASP A 77 -15.27 -1.21 5.36
C ASP A 77 -14.79 -2.44 4.61
N ALA A 78 -14.51 -2.33 3.29
CA ALA A 78 -13.96 -3.44 2.52
C ALA A 78 -12.57 -3.84 3.03
N LEU A 79 -11.71 -2.87 3.35
CA LEU A 79 -10.38 -3.11 3.90
C LEU A 79 -10.44 -3.75 5.29
N MET A 80 -11.25 -3.20 6.20
CA MET A 80 -11.32 -3.65 7.60
C MET A 80 -12.00 -5.01 7.78
N ASN A 81 -12.82 -5.45 6.81
CA ASN A 81 -13.49 -6.75 6.83
C ASN A 81 -12.73 -7.86 6.08
N ASP A 82 -11.59 -7.55 5.48
CA ASP A 82 -10.74 -8.50 4.76
C ASP A 82 -9.36 -8.53 5.42
N GLU A 83 -9.12 -9.58 6.24
CA GLU A 83 -7.88 -9.74 7.00
C GLU A 83 -6.64 -9.83 6.10
N GLU A 84 -6.75 -10.47 4.94
CA GLU A 84 -5.65 -10.58 3.99
C GLU A 84 -5.37 -9.22 3.32
N ALA A 85 -6.41 -8.51 2.89
CA ALA A 85 -6.24 -7.17 2.33
C ALA A 85 -5.66 -6.19 3.36
N LEU A 86 -6.10 -6.27 4.62
CA LEU A 86 -5.61 -5.44 5.71
C LEU A 86 -4.15 -5.75 6.05
N SER A 87 -3.78 -7.03 6.13
CA SER A 87 -2.38 -7.47 6.28
C SER A 87 -1.50 -6.92 5.16
N ARG A 88 -1.93 -7.06 3.89
CA ARG A 88 -1.20 -6.55 2.71
C ARG A 88 -1.10 -5.03 2.67
N PHE A 89 -2.14 -4.32 3.08
CA PHE A 89 -2.13 -2.86 3.16
C PHE A 89 -1.17 -2.38 4.25
N THR A 90 -1.24 -2.99 5.43
CA THR A 90 -0.43 -2.61 6.59
C THR A 90 1.00 -3.15 6.51
N ASN A 91 1.30 -4.07 5.59
CA ASN A 91 2.54 -4.83 5.53
C ASN A 91 2.86 -5.49 6.89
N ASP A 92 1.80 -6.00 7.55
CA ASP A 92 1.81 -6.55 8.91
C ASP A 92 2.39 -5.60 9.99
N GLN A 93 2.41 -4.29 9.73
CA GLN A 93 2.92 -3.31 10.67
C GLN A 93 1.83 -2.88 11.65
N LEU A 94 1.96 -3.33 12.90
CA LEU A 94 1.04 -2.98 14.00
C LEU A 94 0.76 -1.47 14.14
N PRO A 95 1.72 -0.55 13.97
CA PRO A 95 1.44 0.88 14.07
C PRO A 95 0.45 1.38 12.99
N LEU A 96 0.54 0.87 11.77
CA LEU A 96 -0.37 1.29 10.69
C LEU A 96 -1.76 0.69 10.90
N LEU A 97 -1.82 -0.55 11.38
CA LEU A 97 -3.08 -1.19 11.77
C LEU A 97 -3.82 -0.38 12.86
N ASP A 98 -3.11 0.02 13.92
CA ASP A 98 -3.67 0.84 15.00
C ASP A 98 -4.17 2.19 14.47
N LEU A 99 -3.37 2.85 13.63
CA LEU A 99 -3.76 4.10 13.00
C LEU A 99 -5.06 3.95 12.18
N MET A 100 -5.18 2.89 11.37
CA MET A 100 -6.38 2.65 10.57
C MET A 100 -7.62 2.44 11.44
N SER A 101 -7.49 1.79 12.60
CA SER A 101 -8.61 1.61 13.53
C SER A 101 -9.14 2.92 14.12
N ASN A 102 -8.31 3.96 14.16
CA ASN A 102 -8.68 5.26 14.73
C ASN A 102 -9.54 6.14 13.80
N PHE A 103 -9.72 5.76 12.53
CA PHE A 103 -10.53 6.52 11.57
C PHE A 103 -12.04 6.47 11.85
N ASP A 104 -12.54 5.33 12.34
CA ASP A 104 -13.97 5.06 12.44
C ASP A 104 -14.71 6.12 13.26
N ARG A 105 -14.18 6.45 14.45
CA ARG A 105 -14.80 7.41 15.37
C ARG A 105 -14.96 8.82 14.76
N PRO A 106 -13.90 9.53 14.32
CA PRO A 106 -14.04 10.88 13.74
C PRO A 106 -14.83 10.87 12.42
N HIS A 107 -14.71 9.81 11.61
CA HIS A 107 -15.49 9.65 10.38
C HIS A 107 -17.01 9.60 10.67
N GLN A 108 -17.43 8.78 11.64
CA GLN A 108 -18.84 8.73 12.06
C GLN A 108 -19.32 10.06 12.64
N GLN A 109 -18.49 10.77 13.43
CA GLN A 109 -18.88 12.07 13.98
C GLN A 109 -19.12 13.11 12.88
N ILE A 110 -18.23 13.21 11.89
CA ILE A 110 -18.40 14.15 10.78
C ILE A 110 -19.72 13.91 10.03
N HIS A 111 -20.03 12.66 9.72
CA HIS A 111 -21.27 12.33 9.01
C HIS A 111 -22.53 12.58 9.84
N LYS A 112 -22.46 12.40 11.17
CA LYS A 112 -23.55 12.72 12.10
C LYS A 112 -23.89 14.21 12.13
N VAL A 113 -22.92 15.10 11.87
CA VAL A 113 -23.15 16.56 11.85
C VAL A 113 -24.21 16.95 10.84
N ALA A 114 -24.25 16.33 9.66
CA ALA A 114 -25.28 16.66 8.66
C ALA A 114 -26.71 16.39 9.15
N ILE A 115 -26.90 15.31 9.93
CA ILE A 115 -28.21 14.98 10.51
C ILE A 115 -28.64 16.06 11.50
N GLN A 116 -27.74 16.44 12.42
CA GLN A 116 -27.99 17.47 13.43
C GLN A 116 -28.20 18.86 12.82
N VAL A 117 -27.45 19.18 11.78
CA VAL A 117 -27.60 20.41 10.99
C VAL A 117 -28.98 20.45 10.32
N GLY A 118 -29.41 19.35 9.71
CA GLY A 118 -30.74 19.25 9.10
C GLY A 118 -31.87 19.50 10.09
N GLU A 119 -31.76 18.96 11.31
CA GLU A 119 -32.71 19.19 12.40
C GLU A 119 -32.78 20.66 12.83
N LEU A 120 -31.62 21.32 12.96
CA LEU A 120 -31.54 22.75 13.32
C LEU A 120 -32.12 23.65 12.21
N VAL A 121 -31.81 23.36 10.95
CA VAL A 121 -32.35 24.09 9.80
C VAL A 121 -33.86 23.95 9.72
N ALA A 122 -34.41 22.75 9.96
CA ALA A 122 -35.86 22.52 10.00
C ALA A 122 -36.57 23.31 11.11
N GLN A 123 -35.85 23.65 12.19
CA GLN A 123 -36.34 24.49 13.29
C GLN A 123 -36.12 26.00 13.04
N GLY A 124 -35.51 26.39 11.92
CA GLY A 124 -35.14 27.77 11.61
C GLY A 124 -33.89 28.27 12.35
N ALA A 125 -33.16 27.40 13.04
CA ALA A 125 -31.97 27.69 13.83
C ALA A 125 -30.69 27.69 12.96
N VAL A 126 -30.66 28.54 11.94
CA VAL A 126 -29.59 28.56 10.92
C VAL A 126 -28.23 28.95 11.51
N GLU A 127 -28.20 29.92 12.43
CA GLU A 127 -26.94 30.37 13.04
C GLU A 127 -26.35 29.32 13.99
N GLU A 128 -27.19 28.56 14.70
CA GLU A 128 -26.78 27.40 15.49
C GLU A 128 -26.24 26.28 14.60
N ALA A 129 -26.89 26.02 13.46
CA ALA A 129 -26.42 25.04 12.48
C ALA A 129 -25.03 25.41 11.94
N VAL A 130 -24.81 26.68 11.61
CA VAL A 130 -23.49 27.15 11.15
C VAL A 130 -22.43 26.99 12.24
N LYS A 131 -22.73 27.36 13.49
CA LYS A 131 -21.79 27.17 14.61
C LYS A 131 -21.43 25.71 14.83
N LEU A 132 -22.38 24.80 14.63
CA LEU A 132 -22.14 23.36 14.72
C LEU A 132 -21.19 22.88 13.62
N ILE A 133 -21.36 23.36 12.39
CA ILE A 133 -20.46 23.04 11.26
C ILE A 133 -19.06 23.59 11.51
N ASP A 134 -18.94 24.83 11.96
CA ASP A 134 -17.64 25.45 12.25
C ASP A 134 -16.92 24.70 13.39
N LYS A 135 -17.66 24.29 14.43
CA LYS A 135 -17.11 23.43 15.49
C LYS A 135 -16.59 22.10 14.92
N ALA A 136 -17.40 21.41 14.10
CA ALA A 136 -17.01 20.14 13.50
C ALA A 136 -15.78 20.27 12.59
N ARG A 137 -15.63 21.42 11.90
CA ARG A 137 -14.43 21.75 11.11
C ARG A 137 -13.18 21.80 12.00
N ASP A 138 -13.28 22.45 13.15
CA ASP A 138 -12.16 22.66 14.07
C ASP A 138 -11.88 21.45 14.98
N THR A 139 -12.82 20.49 15.09
CA THR A 139 -12.65 19.27 15.90
C THR A 139 -12.54 18.01 15.05
N ASP A 140 -13.67 17.49 14.57
CA ASP A 140 -13.75 16.14 14.03
C ASP A 140 -13.09 16.06 12.64
N LEU A 141 -13.19 17.11 11.83
CA LEU A 141 -12.53 17.17 10.54
C LEU A 141 -11.02 17.30 10.75
N CYS A 142 -10.58 18.19 11.65
CA CYS A 142 -9.16 18.32 11.97
C CYS A 142 -8.55 16.98 12.44
N GLU A 143 -9.24 16.25 13.32
CA GLU A 143 -8.82 14.90 13.77
C GLU A 143 -8.72 13.92 12.58
N LEU A 144 -9.72 13.93 11.69
CA LEU A 144 -9.73 13.07 10.50
C LEU A 144 -8.61 13.41 9.51
N LEU A 145 -8.33 14.69 9.28
CA LEU A 145 -7.25 15.17 8.41
C LEU A 145 -5.88 14.77 8.97
N ASP A 146 -5.67 14.87 10.28
CA ASP A 146 -4.45 14.42 10.95
C ASP A 146 -4.22 12.91 10.75
N LEU A 147 -5.28 12.10 10.84
CA LEU A 147 -5.20 10.67 10.58
C LEU A 147 -4.83 10.36 9.12
N PHE A 148 -5.44 11.04 8.14
CA PHE A 148 -5.05 10.91 6.72
C PHE A 148 -3.60 11.30 6.48
N GLY A 149 -3.12 12.39 7.09
CA GLY A 149 -1.74 12.83 7.02
C GLY A 149 -0.77 11.77 7.54
N LYS A 150 -1.02 11.26 8.75
CA LYS A 150 -0.23 10.17 9.35
C LYS A 150 -0.26 8.90 8.52
N ALA A 151 -1.42 8.53 7.96
CA ALA A 151 -1.55 7.32 7.15
C ALA A 151 -0.69 7.41 5.89
N ARG A 152 -0.71 8.55 5.20
CA ARG A 152 0.14 8.80 4.02
C ARG A 152 1.64 8.74 4.37
N GLU A 153 2.05 9.35 5.49
CA GLU A 153 3.45 9.30 5.95
C GLU A 153 3.89 7.87 6.24
N MET A 154 3.06 7.11 6.97
CA MET A 154 3.35 5.71 7.32
C MET A 154 3.38 4.82 6.09
N VAL A 155 2.42 4.92 5.17
CA VAL A 155 2.42 4.16 3.92
C VAL A 155 3.69 4.43 3.10
N SER A 156 4.10 5.71 3.00
CA SER A 156 5.33 6.08 2.27
C SER A 156 6.63 5.55 2.90
N THR A 157 6.60 5.24 4.21
CA THR A 157 7.78 4.82 4.97
C THR A 157 7.84 3.30 5.16
N LEU A 158 6.70 2.66 5.44
CA LEU A 158 6.61 1.25 5.78
C LEU A 158 6.56 0.33 4.57
N ARG A 159 6.12 0.82 3.41
CA ARG A 159 6.10 0.05 2.15
C ARG A 159 7.40 0.21 1.36
N ARG A 160 8.53 0.26 2.08
CA ARG A 160 9.88 0.21 1.49
C ARG A 160 10.28 -1.26 1.37
N GLY A 161 10.36 -1.74 0.15
CA GLY A 161 10.75 -3.12 -0.11
C GLY A 161 12.20 -3.42 0.23
N VAL A 162 12.51 -4.71 0.22
CA VAL A 162 13.84 -5.24 0.47
C VAL A 162 14.52 -5.57 -0.85
N VAL A 163 15.74 -5.06 -1.04
CA VAL A 163 16.56 -5.44 -2.20
C VAL A 163 17.49 -6.59 -1.81
N ILE A 164 17.28 -7.76 -2.40
CA ILE A 164 18.18 -8.91 -2.27
C ILE A 164 19.17 -8.88 -3.43
N VAL A 165 20.46 -8.79 -3.10
CA VAL A 165 21.52 -8.83 -4.11
C VAL A 165 21.94 -10.27 -4.32
N VAL A 166 21.80 -10.75 -5.56
CA VAL A 166 22.14 -12.13 -5.94
C VAL A 166 23.28 -12.13 -6.95
N GLU A 167 24.12 -13.17 -6.88
CA GLU A 167 25.16 -13.45 -7.88
C GLU A 167 24.88 -14.80 -8.54
N PHE A 168 24.68 -14.80 -9.85
CA PHE A 168 24.43 -16.02 -10.64
C PHE A 168 25.28 -15.99 -11.91
N GLU A 169 26.05 -17.06 -12.15
CA GLU A 169 26.99 -17.17 -13.28
C GLU A 169 27.93 -15.95 -13.44
N GLY A 170 28.41 -15.41 -12.31
CA GLY A 170 29.32 -14.25 -12.29
C GLY A 170 28.66 -12.89 -12.59
N LYS A 171 27.32 -12.86 -12.74
CA LYS A 171 26.55 -11.62 -12.86
C LYS A 171 25.90 -11.29 -11.53
N ARG A 172 25.93 -10.02 -11.14
CA ARG A 172 25.24 -9.51 -9.96
C ARG A 172 24.08 -8.62 -10.35
N PHE A 173 22.94 -8.80 -9.69
CA PHE A 173 21.76 -7.95 -9.83
C PHE A 173 20.99 -7.91 -8.50
N GLY A 174 20.17 -6.88 -8.33
CA GLY A 174 19.27 -6.74 -7.19
C GLY A 174 17.85 -7.16 -7.57
N LEU A 175 17.19 -7.88 -6.68
CA LEU A 175 15.77 -8.20 -6.75
C LEU A 175 15.04 -7.43 -5.66
N LEU A 176 14.06 -6.62 -6.04
CA LEU A 176 13.20 -5.91 -5.08
C LEU A 176 12.00 -6.79 -4.71
N PHE A 177 11.79 -6.98 -3.42
CA PHE A 177 10.68 -7.70 -2.82
C PHE A 177 9.88 -6.80 -1.88
N ASP A 178 8.62 -7.15 -1.63
CA ASP A 178 7.74 -6.43 -0.71
C ASP A 178 8.27 -6.42 0.74
N GLY A 179 8.91 -7.52 1.13
CA GLY A 179 9.49 -7.71 2.45
C GLY A 179 10.31 -9.00 2.52
N ALA A 180 10.90 -9.25 3.68
CA ALA A 180 11.51 -10.54 4.02
C ALA A 180 10.87 -11.04 5.31
N SER A 181 10.41 -12.28 5.31
CA SER A 181 9.69 -12.88 6.43
C SER A 181 10.65 -13.55 7.42
N ASP A 182 11.34 -14.63 7.01
CA ASP A 182 12.23 -15.40 7.88
C ASP A 182 13.26 -16.20 7.07
N LEU A 183 14.26 -16.76 7.74
CA LEU A 183 15.19 -17.76 7.19
C LEU A 183 14.76 -19.15 7.67
N HIS A 184 14.40 -20.03 6.73
CA HIS A 184 13.97 -21.39 7.03
C HIS A 184 14.92 -22.44 6.45
N ASP A 185 15.23 -23.48 7.24
CA ASP A 185 16.02 -24.63 6.79
C ASP A 185 15.09 -25.75 6.34
N PHE A 186 15.07 -26.02 5.03
CA PHE A 186 14.25 -27.06 4.41
C PHE A 186 14.95 -28.42 4.33
N SER A 187 15.79 -28.79 5.30
CA SER A 187 16.50 -30.08 5.35
C SER A 187 15.62 -31.35 5.18
N GLN A 188 14.32 -31.27 5.47
CA GLN A 188 13.32 -32.34 5.24
C GLN A 188 12.15 -31.92 4.33
N GLY A 189 12.25 -30.79 3.63
CA GLY A 189 11.19 -30.31 2.74
C GLY A 189 10.99 -31.22 1.54
N THR A 190 9.74 -31.43 1.13
CA THR A 190 9.42 -32.15 -0.11
C THR A 190 9.19 -31.14 -1.22
N ARG A 191 9.93 -31.29 -2.32
CA ARG A 191 9.75 -30.47 -3.53
C ARG A 191 8.53 -30.98 -4.30
N GLN A 192 7.55 -30.10 -4.50
CA GLN A 192 6.35 -30.37 -5.28
C GLN A 192 6.49 -29.64 -6.63
N SER A 193 6.53 -30.41 -7.72
CA SER A 193 6.63 -29.83 -9.05
C SER A 193 5.33 -29.17 -9.45
N SER A 194 5.40 -27.95 -9.98
CA SER A 194 4.21 -27.29 -10.54
C SER A 194 4.16 -27.50 -12.06
N GLU A 195 3.19 -28.29 -12.54
CA GLU A 195 2.97 -28.49 -13.99
C GLU A 195 2.49 -27.23 -14.73
N VAL A 196 2.14 -26.17 -13.99
CA VAL A 196 1.53 -24.93 -14.50
C VAL A 196 2.59 -23.85 -14.82
N VAL A 197 3.82 -24.03 -14.34
CA VAL A 197 4.89 -23.05 -14.48
C VAL A 197 5.65 -23.32 -15.78
N GLY A 198 5.60 -22.36 -16.72
CA GLY A 198 6.32 -22.48 -17.99
C GLY A 198 7.84 -22.41 -17.80
N ASP A 199 8.60 -23.06 -18.70
CA ASP A 199 10.06 -23.21 -18.61
C ASP A 199 10.85 -21.89 -18.42
N ASP A 200 10.31 -20.75 -18.86
CA ASP A 200 10.96 -19.42 -18.76
C ASP A 200 10.47 -18.57 -17.56
N SER A 201 9.68 -19.16 -16.65
CA SER A 201 9.12 -18.46 -15.49
C SER A 201 10.20 -18.06 -14.47
N PRO A 202 10.10 -16.86 -13.84
CA PRO A 202 11.00 -16.46 -12.75
C PRO A 202 10.76 -17.25 -11.46
N VAL A 203 9.63 -17.94 -11.34
CA VAL A 203 9.29 -18.85 -10.25
C VAL A 203 9.31 -20.29 -10.75
N GLY A 204 9.72 -21.22 -9.89
CA GLY A 204 9.80 -22.66 -10.15
C GLY A 204 8.84 -23.45 -9.27
N ASP A 205 9.36 -24.54 -8.70
CA ASP A 205 8.61 -25.49 -7.87
C ASP A 205 8.27 -24.93 -6.49
N PHE A 206 7.44 -25.68 -5.75
CA PHE A 206 7.14 -25.38 -4.35
C PHE A 206 7.94 -26.27 -3.41
N LEU A 207 8.37 -25.74 -2.28
CA LEU A 207 8.85 -26.51 -1.14
C LEU A 207 7.78 -26.51 -0.06
N HIS A 208 7.38 -27.72 0.35
CA HIS A 208 6.49 -27.90 1.48
C HIS A 208 7.25 -28.55 2.63
N ASP A 209 7.29 -27.87 3.78
CA ASP A 209 7.73 -28.44 5.03
C ASP A 209 6.53 -29.01 5.79
N GLU A 210 6.40 -30.34 5.80
CA GLU A 210 5.28 -31.03 6.45
C GLU A 210 5.28 -30.84 7.99
N ALA A 211 6.42 -30.56 8.61
CA ALA A 211 6.52 -30.41 10.06
C ALA A 211 5.96 -29.06 10.54
N THR A 212 6.16 -28.02 9.75
CA THR A 212 5.69 -26.65 10.05
C THR A 212 4.44 -26.26 9.28
N GLY A 213 4.11 -26.99 8.21
CA GLY A 213 3.04 -26.65 7.27
C GLY A 213 3.37 -25.49 6.35
N ILE A 214 4.64 -25.04 6.33
CA ILE A 214 5.09 -23.91 5.50
C ILE A 214 5.20 -24.37 4.05
N LEU A 215 4.58 -23.60 3.16
CA LEU A 215 4.67 -23.77 1.71
C LEU A 215 5.33 -22.51 1.11
N VAL A 216 6.45 -22.68 0.42
CA VAL A 216 7.15 -21.59 -0.27
C VAL A 216 7.33 -21.90 -1.75
N GLN A 217 7.37 -20.86 -2.57
CA GLN A 217 7.65 -20.97 -4.00
C GLN A 217 9.11 -20.62 -4.27
N ILE A 218 9.83 -21.51 -4.94
CA ILE A 218 11.24 -21.33 -5.27
C ILE A 218 11.38 -20.32 -6.42
N ILE A 219 12.39 -19.46 -6.33
CA ILE A 219 12.74 -18.51 -7.39
C ILE A 219 13.85 -19.09 -8.28
N GLU A 220 13.60 -19.16 -9.59
CA GLU A 220 14.54 -19.72 -10.57
C GLU A 220 15.48 -18.63 -11.12
N LEU A 221 16.62 -18.44 -10.44
CA LEU A 221 17.59 -17.38 -10.76
C LEU A 221 18.14 -17.45 -12.20
N GLY A 222 18.21 -18.66 -12.79
CA GLY A 222 18.66 -18.84 -14.17
C GLY A 222 17.74 -18.15 -15.18
N ASN A 223 16.43 -18.30 -15.01
CA ASN A 223 15.42 -17.69 -15.87
C ASN A 223 15.43 -16.16 -15.74
N ILE A 224 15.58 -15.67 -14.51
CA ILE A 224 15.71 -14.24 -14.23
C ILE A 224 16.97 -13.64 -14.89
N ALA A 225 18.11 -14.32 -14.75
CA ALA A 225 19.37 -13.86 -15.35
C ALA A 225 19.33 -13.84 -16.89
N ASN A 226 18.59 -14.78 -17.51
CA ASN A 226 18.36 -14.82 -18.95
C ASN A 226 17.43 -13.70 -19.43
N GLN A 227 16.33 -13.45 -18.74
CA GLN A 227 15.42 -12.33 -19.06
C GLN A 227 16.11 -10.96 -18.93
N HIS A 228 17.02 -10.81 -17.95
CA HIS A 228 17.85 -9.61 -17.81
C HIS A 228 18.77 -9.39 -19.01
N ARG A 229 19.32 -10.46 -19.60
CA ARG A 229 20.18 -10.39 -20.79
C ARG A 229 19.45 -9.79 -21.99
N THR A 230 18.18 -10.12 -22.16
CA THR A 230 17.35 -9.64 -23.28
C THR A 230 16.97 -8.17 -23.13
N ARG A 231 16.78 -7.68 -21.90
CA ARG A 231 16.39 -6.28 -21.62
C ARG A 231 17.55 -5.28 -21.72
N GLN A 232 18.80 -5.69 -21.46
CA GLN A 232 19.98 -4.81 -21.65
C GLN A 232 20.31 -4.49 -23.11
N ILE A 233 19.68 -5.17 -24.08
CA ILE A 233 19.89 -4.91 -25.52
C ILE A 233 18.97 -3.78 -26.02
N ALA A 234 18.01 -3.32 -25.21
CA ALA A 234 17.15 -2.18 -25.53
C ALA A 234 17.84 -0.83 -25.18
N PRO A 235 17.65 0.26 -25.95
CA PRO A 235 18.46 1.48 -25.84
C PRO A 235 18.27 2.21 -24.50
N GLU A 236 19.38 2.69 -23.93
CA GLU A 236 19.57 3.30 -22.59
C GLU A 236 18.84 4.64 -22.30
N SER A 237 17.72 4.98 -22.92
CA SER A 237 17.19 6.35 -22.82
C SER A 237 16.26 6.67 -21.64
N GLU A 238 16.04 5.79 -20.64
CA GLU A 238 14.99 6.02 -19.61
C GLU A 238 15.35 5.66 -18.14
N LEU A 239 16.63 5.53 -17.77
CA LEU A 239 16.99 5.21 -16.38
C LEU A 239 17.50 6.43 -15.61
N ALA A 240 16.59 7.20 -15.02
CA ALA A 240 16.92 8.18 -13.98
C ALA A 240 15.86 8.18 -12.86
N ALA A 241 16.25 7.67 -11.68
CA ALA A 241 15.84 8.16 -10.37
C ALA A 241 16.70 7.43 -9.31
N ASP A 242 17.54 8.18 -8.60
CA ASP A 242 18.28 7.74 -7.43
C ASP A 242 17.30 7.23 -6.36
N ALA A 243 17.51 6.01 -5.87
CA ALA A 243 16.81 5.46 -4.72
C ALA A 243 17.83 5.11 -3.64
N ASP A 244 17.86 5.91 -2.57
CA ASP A 244 18.62 5.66 -1.36
C ASP A 244 17.86 4.58 -0.55
N VAL A 245 18.15 3.31 -0.84
CA VAL A 245 17.56 2.14 -0.16
C VAL A 245 18.60 1.56 0.79
N PRO A 246 18.30 1.39 2.09
CA PRO A 246 19.23 0.78 3.03
C PRO A 246 19.50 -0.69 2.66
N VAL A 247 20.78 -1.04 2.51
CA VAL A 247 21.26 -2.39 2.15
C VAL A 247 21.50 -3.20 3.43
N SER A 248 20.85 -4.35 3.57
CA SER A 248 21.24 -5.38 4.55
C SER A 248 22.03 -6.47 3.80
N GLU A 249 23.34 -6.57 4.08
CA GLU A 249 24.19 -7.65 3.56
C GLU A 249 24.00 -8.91 4.43
N GLN A 250 23.29 -9.92 3.92
CA GLN A 250 23.46 -11.30 4.38
C GLN A 250 24.00 -12.14 3.22
N LEU A 251 25.29 -12.44 3.31
CA LEU A 251 26.00 -13.38 2.47
C LEU A 251 25.93 -14.75 3.13
N GLU A 252 25.18 -15.66 2.55
CA GLU A 252 25.49 -17.09 2.37
C GLU A 252 24.27 -17.76 1.73
N SER A 253 24.53 -18.71 0.82
CA SER A 253 23.57 -19.45 -0.02
C SER A 253 22.12 -19.46 0.49
N VAL A 254 21.26 -18.65 -0.13
CA VAL A 254 19.83 -18.65 0.16
C VAL A 254 19.16 -19.69 -0.74
N ALA A 255 18.69 -20.77 -0.13
CA ALA A 255 17.55 -21.50 -0.67
C ALA A 255 16.32 -20.66 -0.29
N LEU A 256 15.75 -19.95 -1.27
CA LEU A 256 14.44 -19.30 -1.15
C LEU A 256 13.35 -20.32 -1.46
#